data_AF-A0A817K2W2-F1
#
_entry.id   AF-A0A817K2W2-F1
#
_cell.length_a   1.000
_cell.length_b   1.000
_cell.length_c   1.000
_cell.angle_alpha   90.00
_cell.angle_beta   90.00
_cell.angle_gamma   90.00
#
_symmetry.space_group_name_H-M   'P 1'
#
loop_
_entity.id
_entity.type
_entity.pdbx_description
1 polymer ?
#
loop_
_entity_poly.entity_id
_entity_poly.type
_entity_poly.pdbx_seq_one_letter_code
_entity_poly.pdbx_strand_id
1 'polypeptide(L)'
;MAATSSTHTPITQEKVNKAKMSIENFYANLINQYEEREERYRRLEDTMNAEGLSDQEKLEKRHLHAAKETEYLRLKRVKMSADDFEPLKVIGRGAFGEVRLVQKRDTGHIYAMKILRKEDMLLREQVAHVRAERDVLVEADHTWTVKMFYSFQDTRNLYLIM
;
A
#
# COMPACT_ATOMS: atom_id res chain seq x y z
N MET A 1 27.81 -31.41 -28.12
CA MET A 1 27.41 -31.28 -26.70
C MET A 1 26.15 -30.42 -26.67
N ALA A 2 24.97 -31.05 -26.63
CA ALA A 2 23.71 -30.33 -26.53
C ALA A 2 23.52 -29.89 -25.07
N ALA A 3 23.45 -28.58 -24.85
CA ALA A 3 23.12 -28.03 -23.55
C ALA A 3 21.73 -28.54 -23.13
N THR A 4 21.68 -29.30 -22.04
CA THR A 4 20.43 -29.71 -21.40
C THR A 4 19.78 -28.45 -20.84
N SER A 5 18.88 -27.84 -21.60
CA SER A 5 17.96 -26.82 -21.08
C SER A 5 17.09 -27.50 -20.02
N SER A 6 17.41 -27.29 -18.74
CA SER A 6 16.58 -27.76 -17.64
C SER A 6 15.26 -27.00 -17.68
N THR A 7 14.23 -27.60 -18.26
CA THR A 7 12.87 -27.07 -18.23
C THR A 7 12.35 -27.19 -16.80
N HIS A 8 12.49 -26.12 -16.03
CA HIS A 8 11.93 -26.05 -14.68
C HIS A 8 10.41 -26.18 -14.73
N THR A 9 9.82 -26.78 -13.69
CA THR A 9 8.36 -26.91 -13.62
C THR A 9 7.70 -25.52 -13.59
N PRO A 10 6.49 -25.36 -14.16
CA PRO A 10 5.79 -24.06 -14.15
C PRO A 10 5.62 -23.47 -12.74
N ILE A 11 5.42 -24.32 -11.73
CA ILE A 11 5.33 -23.92 -10.32
C ILE A 11 6.65 -23.33 -9.83
N THR A 12 7.78 -23.95 -10.19
CA THR A 12 9.11 -23.42 -9.86
C THR A 12 9.32 -22.06 -10.53
N GLN A 13 8.96 -21.93 -11.80
CA GLN A 13 9.09 -20.67 -12.52
C GLN A 13 8.23 -19.55 -11.90
N GLU A 14 6.99 -19.86 -11.50
CA GLU A 14 6.10 -18.90 -10.84
C GLU A 14 6.68 -18.44 -9.49
N LYS A 15 7.21 -19.37 -8.69
CA LYS A 15 7.85 -19.05 -7.40
C LYS A 15 9.08 -18.18 -7.59
N VAL A 16 9.92 -18.49 -8.58
CA VAL A 16 11.12 -17.68 -8.91
C VAL A 16 10.70 -16.28 -9.36
N ASN A 17 9.70 -16.17 -10.23
CA ASN A 17 9.20 -14.87 -10.69
C ASN A 17 8.65 -14.04 -9.53
N LYS A 18 7.86 -14.65 -8.62
CA LYS A 18 7.38 -13.96 -7.41
C LYS A 18 8.52 -13.50 -6.51
N ALA A 19 9.53 -14.35 -6.29
CA ALA A 19 10.68 -14.00 -5.48
C ALA A 19 11.47 -12.83 -6.11
N LYS A 20 11.74 -12.90 -7.42
CA LYS A 20 12.40 -11.85 -8.19
C LYS A 20 11.65 -10.52 -8.07
N MET A 21 10.36 -10.51 -8.39
CA MET A 21 9.52 -9.31 -8.26
C MET A 21 9.51 -8.76 -6.83
N SER A 22 9.46 -9.63 -5.82
CA SER A 22 9.48 -9.21 -4.41
C SER A 22 10.79 -8.52 -4.04
N ILE A 23 11.92 -9.01 -4.54
CA ILE A 23 13.24 -8.43 -4.27
C ILE A 23 13.41 -7.11 -5.02
N GLU A 24 13.03 -7.06 -6.30
CA GLU A 24 13.08 -5.84 -7.11
C GLU A 24 12.21 -4.74 -6.50
N ASN A 25 10.96 -5.05 -6.14
CA ASN A 25 10.08 -4.10 -5.48
C ASN A 25 10.61 -3.66 -4.11
N PHE A 26 11.25 -4.56 -3.35
CA PHE A 26 11.85 -4.19 -2.06
C PHE A 26 12.96 -3.15 -2.24
N TYR A 27 13.92 -3.40 -3.14
CA TYR A 27 15.03 -2.47 -3.36
C TYR A 27 14.59 -1.17 -4.04
N ALA A 28 13.66 -1.22 -4.99
CA ALA A 28 13.08 -0.01 -5.59
C ALA A 28 12.42 0.88 -4.52
N ASN A 29 11.59 0.30 -3.66
CA ASN A 29 10.96 1.03 -2.56
C ASN A 29 11.99 1.54 -1.54
N LEU A 30 13.03 0.76 -1.24
CA LEU A 30 14.10 1.16 -0.32
C LEU A 30 14.88 2.38 -0.84
N ILE A 31 15.22 2.38 -2.13
CA ILE A 31 15.91 3.50 -2.79
C ILE A 31 15.01 4.75 -2.76
N ASN A 32 13.75 4.63 -3.19
CA ASN A 32 12.80 5.75 -3.15
C ASN A 32 12.65 6.33 -1.74
N GLN A 33 12.54 5.48 -0.71
CA GLN A 33 12.44 5.92 0.68
C GLN A 33 13.70 6.66 1.16
N TYR A 34 14.88 6.22 0.70
CA TYR A 34 16.13 6.88 1.01
C TYR A 34 16.22 8.25 0.33
N GLU A 35 15.90 8.34 -0.97
CA GLU A 35 15.90 9.59 -1.72
C GLU A 35 14.94 10.61 -1.11
N GLU A 36 13.70 10.21 -0.82
CA GLU A 36 12.72 11.07 -0.16
C GLU A 36 13.22 11.59 1.20
N ARG A 37 13.95 10.77 1.96
CA ARG A 37 14.51 11.13 3.27
C ARG A 37 15.65 12.13 3.13
N GLU A 38 16.56 11.89 2.19
CA GLU A 38 17.67 12.81 1.89
C GLU A 38 17.16 14.16 1.41
N GLU A 39 16.11 14.20 0.58
CA GLU A 39 15.49 15.45 0.16
C GLU A 39 14.85 16.24 1.31
N ARG A 40 14.22 15.56 2.28
CA ARG A 40 13.67 16.22 3.48
C ARG A 40 14.78 16.77 4.36
N TYR A 41 15.88 16.04 4.52
CA TYR A 41 17.05 16.50 5.26
C TYR A 41 17.72 17.69 4.56
N ARG A 42 17.91 17.64 3.25
CA ARG A 42 18.46 18.75 2.46
C ARG A 42 17.63 20.02 2.61
N ARG A 43 16.31 19.91 2.49
CA ARG A 43 15.38 21.04 2.71
C ARG A 43 15.53 21.66 4.10
N LEU A 44 15.75 20.85 5.13
CA LEU A 44 16.02 21.35 6.48
C LEU A 44 17.33 22.15 6.50
N GLU A 45 18.42 21.59 5.98
CA GLU A 45 19.74 22.26 5.93
C GLU A 45 19.68 23.58 5.17
N ASP A 46 19.04 23.61 4.00
CA ASP A 46 18.88 24.82 3.19
C ASP A 46 18.11 25.90 3.97
N THR A 47 17.04 25.51 4.67
CA THR A 47 16.24 26.42 5.50
C THR A 47 17.06 26.97 6.67
N MET A 48 17.81 26.11 7.38
CA MET A 48 18.65 26.52 8.51
C MET A 48 19.78 27.47 8.08
N ASN A 49 20.33 27.26 6.89
CA ASN A 49 21.37 28.13 6.32
C ASN A 49 20.79 29.47 5.86
N ALA A 50 19.61 29.47 5.23
CA ALA A 50 18.93 30.70 4.81
C ALA A 50 18.50 31.58 6.00
N GLU A 51 18.09 30.95 7.12
CA GLU A 51 17.76 31.65 8.36
C GLU A 51 18.99 32.15 9.15
N GLY A 52 20.20 31.72 8.79
CA GLY A 52 21.44 32.16 9.45
C GLY A 52 21.55 31.73 10.92
N LEU A 53 20.97 30.58 11.28
CA LEU A 53 20.92 30.08 12.65
C LEU A 53 22.32 29.82 13.24
N SER A 54 22.43 29.93 14.57
CA SER A 54 23.64 29.53 15.30
C SER A 54 23.86 28.00 15.27
N ASP A 55 25.09 27.56 15.55
CA ASP A 55 25.43 26.13 15.56
C ASP A 55 24.61 25.33 16.58
N GLN A 56 24.28 25.95 17.72
CA GLN A 56 23.44 25.34 18.75
C GLN A 56 22.01 25.12 18.25
N GLU A 57 21.41 26.14 17.62
CA GLU A 57 20.06 26.04 17.05
C GLU A 57 19.98 25.03 15.90
N LYS A 58 21.03 24.97 15.07
CA LYS A 58 21.14 23.95 14.00
C LYS A 58 21.18 22.54 14.59
N LEU A 59 21.96 22.33 15.64
CA LEU A 59 22.06 21.03 16.31
C LEU A 59 20.70 20.59 16.87
N GLU A 60 19.99 21.49 17.55
CA GLU A 60 18.66 21.22 18.10
C GLU A 60 17.63 20.90 17.00
N LYS A 61 17.60 21.68 15.91
CA LYS A 61 16.72 21.42 14.77
C LYS A 61 17.00 20.07 14.11
N ARG A 62 18.27 19.67 13.95
CA ARG A 62 18.65 18.34 13.42
C ARG A 62 18.18 17.21 14.33
N HIS A 63 18.36 17.34 15.64
CA HIS A 63 17.86 16.36 16.61
C HIS A 63 16.34 16.21 16.53
N LEU A 64 15.60 17.33 16.49
CA LEU A 64 14.15 17.31 16.36
C LEU A 64 13.71 16.68 15.03
N HIS A 65 14.41 16.99 13.93
CA HIS A 65 14.13 16.39 12.63
C HIS A 65 14.36 14.87 12.64
N ALA A 66 15.47 14.40 13.22
CA ALA A 66 15.77 12.97 13.33
C ALA A 66 14.69 12.21 14.14
N ALA A 67 14.19 12.83 15.22
CA ALA A 67 13.07 12.28 16.00
C ALA A 67 11.78 12.20 15.16
N LYS A 68 11.45 13.27 14.43
CA LYS A 68 10.27 13.30 13.53
C LYS A 68 10.38 12.28 12.39
N GLU A 69 11.55 12.13 11.77
CA GLU A 69 11.78 11.12 10.72
C GLU A 69 11.61 9.70 11.27
N THR A 70 12.10 9.43 12.47
CA THR A 70 11.95 8.12 13.12
C THR A 70 10.47 7.78 13.31
N GLU A 71 9.68 8.75 13.80
CA GLU A 71 8.24 8.57 13.99
C GLU A 71 7.49 8.44 12.66
N TYR A 72 7.84 9.25 11.66
CA TYR A 72 7.28 9.15 10.32
C TYR A 72 7.50 7.76 9.70
N LEU A 73 8.71 7.22 9.80
CA LEU A 73 9.02 5.88 9.31
C LEU A 73 8.28 4.79 10.11
N ARG A 74 8.03 5.02 11.40
CA ARG A 74 7.20 4.12 12.23
C ARG A 74 5.75 4.10 11.74
N LEU A 75 5.18 5.27 11.48
CA LEU A 75 3.81 5.39 10.96
C LEU A 75 3.67 4.78 9.56
N LYS A 76 4.66 4.96 8.67
CA LYS A 76 4.69 4.30 7.34
C LYS A 76 4.66 2.75 7.41
N ARG A 77 5.06 2.15 8.54
CA ARG A 77 5.00 0.69 8.74
C ARG A 77 3.63 0.19 9.17
N VAL A 78 2.73 1.08 9.61
CA VAL A 78 1.37 0.71 10.01
C VAL A 78 0.61 0.30 8.75
N LYS A 79 0.20 -0.97 8.70
CA LYS A 79 -0.63 -1.48 7.61
C LYS A 79 -2.09 -1.19 7.93
N MET A 80 -2.81 -0.70 6.94
CA MET A 80 -4.26 -0.54 7.02
C MET A 80 -4.92 -1.89 7.25
N SER A 81 -5.96 -1.89 8.08
CA SER A 81 -6.73 -3.04 8.50
C SER A 81 -8.22 -2.73 8.48
N ALA A 82 -9.05 -3.77 8.63
CA ALA A 82 -10.50 -3.57 8.72
C ALA A 82 -10.89 -2.81 10.00
N ASP A 83 -10.08 -2.88 11.05
CA ASP A 83 -10.35 -2.24 12.35
C ASP A 83 -10.25 -0.70 12.28
N ASP A 84 -9.56 -0.17 11.27
CA ASP A 84 -9.49 1.27 10.98
C ASP A 84 -10.82 1.85 10.49
N PHE A 85 -11.83 1.00 10.24
CA PHE A 85 -13.13 1.36 9.71
C PHE A 85 -14.26 0.90 10.63
N GLU A 86 -15.19 1.81 10.89
CA GLU A 86 -16.42 1.52 11.61
C GLU A 86 -17.52 1.07 10.65
N PRO A 87 -18.06 -0.15 10.79
CA PRO A 87 -19.16 -0.62 9.96
C PRO A 87 -20.47 0.07 10.30
N LEU A 88 -21.08 0.77 9.34
CA LEU A 88 -22.35 1.45 9.53
C LEU A 88 -23.53 0.62 9.05
N LYS A 89 -23.52 0.20 7.79
CA LYS A 89 -24.65 -0.50 7.16
C LYS A 89 -24.23 -1.37 5.99
N VAL A 90 -24.79 -2.57 5.88
CA VAL A 90 -24.63 -3.39 4.67
C VAL A 90 -25.49 -2.79 3.55
N ILE A 91 -24.85 -2.46 2.42
CA ILE A 91 -25.48 -1.81 1.27
C ILE A 91 -25.58 -2.72 0.05
N GLY A 92 -24.86 -3.84 0.02
CA GLY A 92 -24.96 -4.82 -1.05
C GLY A 92 -24.45 -6.20 -0.62
N ARG A 93 -25.00 -7.25 -1.23
CA ARG A 93 -24.52 -8.63 -1.08
C ARG A 93 -24.35 -9.23 -2.46
N GLY A 94 -23.21 -9.86 -2.70
CA GLY A 94 -22.86 -10.44 -3.99
C GLY A 94 -22.32 -11.86 -3.84
N ALA A 95 -21.92 -12.44 -4.97
CA ALA A 95 -21.46 -13.83 -5.02
C ALA A 95 -20.17 -14.10 -4.22
N PHE A 96 -19.32 -13.09 -4.05
CA PHE A 96 -18.00 -13.22 -3.41
C PHE A 96 -17.93 -12.55 -2.02
N GLY A 97 -19.04 -12.01 -1.53
CA GLY A 97 -19.08 -11.31 -0.23
C GLY A 97 -20.11 -10.19 -0.19
N GLU A 98 -19.79 -9.10 0.50
CA GLU A 98 -20.71 -8.00 0.74
C GLU A 98 -20.05 -6.63 0.62
N VAL A 99 -20.87 -5.62 0.37
CA VAL A 99 -20.48 -4.21 0.37
C VAL A 99 -21.11 -3.54 1.58
N ARG A 100 -20.29 -2.85 2.36
CA ARG A 100 -20.71 -2.18 3.59
C ARG A 100 -20.35 -0.69 3.52
N LEU A 101 -21.28 0.16 3.89
CA LEU A 101 -21.00 1.56 4.20
C LEU A 101 -20.18 1.59 5.49
N VAL A 102 -19.02 2.23 5.46
CA VAL A 102 -18.10 2.32 6.59
C VAL A 102 -17.66 3.75 6.81
N GLN A 103 -17.27 4.07 8.04
CA GLN A 103 -16.62 5.34 8.38
C GLN A 103 -15.18 5.08 8.80
N LYS A 104 -14.21 5.75 8.17
CA LYS A 104 -12.81 5.65 8.59
C LYS A 104 -12.63 6.36 9.94
N ARG A 105 -12.04 5.69 10.93
CA ARG A 105 -12.04 6.16 12.32
C ARG A 105 -11.25 7.44 12.56
N ASP A 106 -10.15 7.63 11.84
CA ASP A 106 -9.25 8.78 12.03
C ASP A 106 -9.73 10.05 11.30
N THR A 107 -10.34 9.92 10.11
CA THR A 107 -10.81 11.08 9.33
C THR A 107 -12.31 11.32 9.42
N GLY A 108 -13.10 10.33 9.86
CA GLY A 108 -14.56 10.39 9.84
C GLY A 108 -15.18 10.31 8.44
N HIS A 109 -14.38 10.10 7.39
CA HIS A 109 -14.87 9.99 6.01
C HIS A 109 -15.66 8.70 5.81
N ILE A 110 -16.73 8.81 5.00
CA ILE A 110 -17.61 7.70 4.66
C ILE A 110 -17.16 7.07 3.34
N TYR A 111 -17.09 5.74 3.33
CA TYR A 111 -16.68 4.93 2.18
C TYR A 111 -17.60 3.73 1.99
N ALA A 112 -17.55 3.13 0.80
CA ALA A 112 -18.07 1.80 0.52
C ALA A 112 -16.93 0.78 0.58
N MET A 113 -16.97 -0.09 1.58
CA MET A 113 -16.04 -1.21 1.73
C MET A 113 -16.61 -2.46 1.06
N LYS A 114 -16.02 -2.88 -0.05
CA LYS A 114 -16.30 -4.17 -0.70
C LYS A 114 -15.41 -5.25 -0.10
N ILE A 115 -16.03 -6.21 0.59
CA ILE A 115 -15.38 -7.32 1.29
C ILE A 115 -15.52 -8.57 0.43
N LEU A 116 -14.40 -9.10 -0.06
CA LEU A 116 -14.33 -10.26 -0.95
C LEU A 116 -13.66 -11.42 -0.22
N ARG A 117 -14.37 -12.54 -0.08
CA ARG A 117 -13.85 -13.75 0.58
C ARG A 117 -12.89 -14.47 -0.35
N LYS A 118 -11.66 -14.69 0.11
CA LYS A 118 -10.60 -15.31 -0.70
C LYS A 118 -10.93 -16.76 -1.05
N GLU A 119 -11.55 -17.48 -0.14
CA GLU A 119 -11.99 -18.86 -0.36
C GLU A 119 -12.98 -18.94 -1.53
N ASP A 120 -14.02 -18.08 -1.54
CA ASP A 120 -15.00 -18.04 -2.62
C ASP A 120 -14.39 -17.66 -3.97
N MET A 121 -13.41 -16.74 -3.96
CA MET A 121 -12.67 -16.36 -5.17
C MET A 121 -11.84 -17.51 -5.75
N LEU A 122 -11.23 -18.32 -4.88
CA LEU A 122 -10.42 -19.48 -5.26
C LEU A 122 -11.31 -20.62 -5.77
N LEU A 123 -12.35 -20.97 -5.03
CA LEU A 123 -13.30 -22.03 -5.40
C LEU A 123 -13.95 -21.81 -6.76
N ARG A 124 -14.16 -20.54 -7.14
CA ARG A 124 -14.80 -20.16 -8.41
C ARG A 124 -13.80 -19.80 -9.52
N GLU A 125 -12.51 -19.90 -9.25
CA GLU A 125 -11.42 -19.56 -10.19
C GLU A 125 -11.49 -18.10 -10.71
N GLN A 126 -11.97 -17.15 -9.89
CA GLN A 126 -12.20 -15.75 -10.29
C GLN A 126 -11.09 -14.79 -9.88
N VAL A 127 -9.93 -15.30 -9.44
CA VAL A 127 -8.82 -14.47 -8.95
C VAL A 127 -8.30 -13.51 -10.03
N ALA A 128 -8.22 -13.96 -11.29
CA ALA A 128 -7.76 -13.12 -12.40
C ALA A 128 -8.72 -11.95 -12.67
N HIS A 129 -10.03 -12.21 -12.67
CA HIS A 129 -11.06 -11.18 -12.86
C HIS A 129 -11.05 -10.14 -11.73
N VAL A 130 -10.94 -10.58 -10.47
CA VAL A 130 -10.86 -9.64 -9.33
C VAL A 130 -9.58 -8.80 -9.37
N ARG A 131 -8.46 -9.35 -9.84
CA ARG A 131 -7.22 -8.57 -10.04
C ARG A 131 -7.40 -7.51 -11.13
N ALA A 132 -7.97 -7.89 -12.27
CA ALA A 132 -8.25 -6.95 -13.35
C ALA A 132 -9.20 -5.84 -12.90
N GLU A 133 -10.25 -6.16 -12.15
CA GLU A 133 -11.18 -5.17 -11.58
C GLU A 133 -10.44 -4.18 -10.67
N ARG A 134 -9.60 -4.68 -9.75
CA ARG A 134 -8.77 -3.83 -8.89
C ARG A 134 -7.86 -2.93 -9.73
N ASP A 135 -7.18 -3.47 -10.74
CA ASP A 135 -6.18 -2.74 -11.53
C ASP A 135 -6.86 -1.58 -12.29
N VAL A 136 -8.03 -1.84 -12.89
CA VAL A 136 -8.86 -0.79 -13.51
C VAL A 136 -9.26 0.28 -12.48
N LEU A 137 -9.68 -0.11 -11.28
CA LEU A 137 -10.09 0.83 -10.24
C LEU A 137 -8.92 1.65 -9.65
N VAL A 138 -7.69 1.14 -9.69
CA VAL A 138 -6.48 1.90 -9.31
C VAL A 138 -6.19 2.99 -10.34
N GLU A 139 -6.32 2.66 -11.63
CA GLU A 139 -5.93 3.55 -12.72
C GLU A 139 -7.03 4.53 -13.12
N ALA A 140 -8.29 4.21 -12.87
CA ALA A 140 -9.43 5.03 -13.26
C ALA A 140 -9.59 6.26 -12.34
N ASP A 141 -9.03 7.39 -12.76
CA ASP A 141 -9.29 8.71 -12.15
C ASP A 141 -10.19 9.54 -13.07
N HIS A 142 -11.49 9.20 -13.12
CA HIS A 142 -12.48 9.89 -13.95
C HIS A 142 -13.82 10.00 -13.20
N THR A 143 -14.52 11.14 -13.37
CA THR A 143 -15.85 11.43 -12.78
C THR A 143 -16.93 10.35 -12.97
N TRP A 144 -16.85 9.53 -14.02
CA TRP A 144 -17.85 8.51 -14.33
C TRP A 144 -17.53 7.14 -13.74
N THR A 145 -16.36 7.00 -13.11
CA THR A 145 -15.89 5.75 -12.51
C THR A 145 -15.81 5.91 -11.01
N VAL A 146 -16.19 4.86 -10.28
CA VAL A 146 -16.01 4.82 -8.84
C VAL A 146 -14.52 4.80 -8.53
N LYS A 147 -14.05 5.77 -7.75
CA LYS A 147 -12.65 5.89 -7.35
C LYS A 147 -12.35 4.90 -6.23
N MET A 148 -11.28 4.12 -6.36
CA MET A 148 -10.76 3.34 -5.24
C MET A 148 -9.73 4.17 -4.46
N PHE A 149 -9.93 4.31 -3.16
CA PHE A 149 -9.04 5.04 -2.26
C PHE A 149 -7.96 4.15 -1.66
N TYR A 150 -8.36 2.94 -1.24
CA TYR A 150 -7.47 2.00 -0.56
C TYR A 150 -7.79 0.57 -0.95
N SER A 151 -6.78 -0.31 -0.89
CA SER A 151 -6.99 -1.75 -0.90
C SER A 151 -6.06 -2.43 0.10
N PHE A 152 -6.59 -3.40 0.83
CA PHE A 152 -5.83 -4.20 1.79
C PHE A 152 -6.44 -5.59 1.93
N GLN A 153 -5.76 -6.49 2.63
CA GLN A 153 -6.22 -7.86 2.82
C GLN A 153 -5.84 -8.36 4.20
N ASP A 154 -6.64 -9.28 4.73
CA ASP A 154 -6.28 -10.08 5.91
C ASP A 154 -6.12 -11.55 5.49
N THR A 155 -6.16 -12.49 6.45
CA THR A 155 -6.04 -13.92 6.16
C THR A 155 -7.22 -14.49 5.37
N ARG A 156 -8.42 -13.92 5.47
CA ARG A 156 -9.67 -14.45 4.94
C ARG A 156 -10.23 -13.63 3.77
N ASN A 157 -10.07 -12.31 3.80
CA ASN A 157 -10.75 -11.38 2.93
C ASN A 157 -9.78 -10.42 2.21
N LEU A 158 -10.22 -9.94 1.05
CA LEU A 158 -9.70 -8.78 0.34
C LEU A 158 -10.70 -7.63 0.52
N TYR A 159 -10.19 -6.44 0.80
CA TYR A 159 -10.98 -5.24 1.07
C TYR A 159 -10.64 -4.17 0.02
N LEU A 160 -11.67 -3.66 -0.66
CA LEU A 160 -11.57 -2.53 -1.58
C LEU A 160 -12.37 -1.37 -1.00
N ILE A 161 -11.74 -0.22 -0.80
CA ILE A 161 -12.37 0.99 -0.24
C ILE A 161 -12.64 1.98 -1.37
N MET A 162 -13.91 2.27 -1.59
CA MET A 162 -14.45 3.11 -2.66
C MET A 162 -15.23 4.30 -2.10
#